data_AF-A0A1I7K7N6-F1
#
_entry.id   AF-A0A1I7K7N6-F1
#
_cell.length_a   1.000
_cell.length_b   1.000
_cell.length_c   1.000
_cell.angle_alpha   90.00
_cell.angle_beta   90.00
_cell.angle_gamma   90.00
#
_symmetry.space_group_name_H-M   'P 1'
#
loop_
_entity.id
_entity.type
_entity.pdbx_description
1 polymer ?
#
loop_
_entity_poly.entity_id
_entity_poly.type
_entity_poly.pdbx_seq_one_letter_code
_entity_poly.pdbx_strand_id
1 'polypeptide(L)'
;MRAVAILATLSAGPALASGSTWPAAGVYCPSGTDVPAIVVEGRGIGIDLLDCPLARLSGGRLRADRCYANGGSEVPYDTDLTVMPDGTLLHEGVQFRRRDRGPCS
;
A
#
# COMPACT_ATOMS: atom_id res chain seq x y z
N MET A 1 52.50 -30.43 1.11
CA MET A 1 51.06 -30.43 0.78
C MET A 1 50.47 -29.15 1.36
N ARG A 2 50.08 -28.19 0.51
CA ARG A 2 49.57 -26.88 0.93
C ARG A 2 48.04 -26.94 0.93
N ALA A 3 47.42 -26.74 2.10
CA ALA A 3 45.97 -26.63 2.22
C ALA A 3 45.54 -25.22 1.80
N VAL A 4 44.63 -25.14 0.83
CA VAL A 4 43.98 -23.88 0.43
C VAL A 4 42.65 -23.80 1.17
N ALA A 5 42.53 -22.82 2.08
CA ALA A 5 41.28 -22.49 2.72
C ALA A 5 40.49 -21.51 1.83
N ILE A 6 39.30 -21.91 1.39
CA ILE A 6 38.39 -21.05 0.63
C ILE A 6 37.50 -20.33 1.63
N LEU A 7 37.74 -19.02 1.82
CA LEU A 7 36.81 -18.13 2.53
C LEU A 7 35.61 -17.84 1.60
N ALA A 8 34.44 -18.37 1.93
CA ALA A 8 33.18 -17.98 1.30
C ALA A 8 32.75 -16.61 1.86
N THR A 9 32.88 -15.56 1.05
CA THR A 9 32.33 -14.24 1.35
C THR A 9 30.81 -14.25 1.11
N LEU A 10 30.03 -14.28 2.20
CA LEU A 10 28.59 -14.00 2.11
C LEU A 10 28.40 -12.54 1.71
N SER A 11 28.00 -12.32 0.46
CA SER A 11 27.54 -11.03 -0.04
C SER A 11 26.16 -10.75 0.53
N ALA A 12 26.12 -10.05 1.67
CA ALA A 12 24.91 -9.41 2.16
C ALA A 12 24.50 -8.32 1.15
N GLY A 13 23.62 -8.67 0.21
CA GLY A 13 22.92 -7.67 -0.60
C GLY A 13 22.14 -6.73 0.31
N PRO A 14 21.96 -5.45 -0.06
CA PRO A 14 21.16 -4.54 0.73
C PRO A 14 19.75 -5.12 0.84
N ALA A 15 19.37 -5.51 2.07
CA ALA A 15 17.98 -5.72 2.40
C ALA A 15 17.32 -4.36 2.18
N LEU A 16 16.66 -4.17 1.04
CA LEU A 16 15.67 -3.12 0.88
C LEU A 16 14.73 -3.32 2.06
N ALA A 17 14.83 -2.44 3.04
CA ALA A 17 13.86 -2.35 4.11
C ALA A 17 12.55 -1.97 3.44
N SER A 18 11.81 -2.96 2.95
CA SER A 18 10.40 -2.85 2.61
C SER A 18 9.62 -2.76 3.92
N GLY A 19 9.99 -1.80 4.77
CA GLY A 19 9.03 -1.21 5.67
C GLY A 19 8.03 -0.55 4.74
N SER A 20 6.88 -1.18 4.56
CA SER A 20 5.74 -0.53 3.94
C SER A 20 5.39 0.64 4.82
N THR A 21 5.98 1.80 4.53
CA THR A 21 5.60 3.06 5.12
C THR A 21 4.14 3.23 4.78
N TRP A 22 3.32 3.34 5.82
CA TRP A 22 1.91 3.66 5.65
C TRP A 22 1.79 4.91 4.75
N PRO A 23 0.85 4.96 3.79
CA PRO A 23 0.72 6.11 2.91
C PRO A 23 0.55 7.41 3.70
N ALA A 24 1.03 8.52 3.16
CA ALA A 24 0.74 9.82 3.74
C ALA A 24 -0.78 10.09 3.68
N ALA A 25 -1.32 10.78 4.69
CA ALA A 25 -2.74 11.13 4.69
C ALA A 25 -3.10 12.01 3.49
N GLY A 26 -4.28 11.79 2.90
CA GLY A 26 -4.79 12.57 1.78
C GLY A 26 -5.63 11.76 0.79
N VAL A 27 -6.02 12.42 -0.29
CA VAL A 27 -6.79 11.83 -1.39
C VAL A 27 -5.85 11.42 -2.51
N TYR A 28 -5.96 10.17 -2.94
CA TYR A 28 -5.19 9.55 -4.00
C TYR A 28 -6.11 9.29 -5.20
N CYS A 29 -5.87 10.01 -6.29
CA CYS A 29 -6.68 9.94 -7.50
C CYS A 29 -6.12 8.94 -8.50
N PRO A 30 -6.96 8.12 -9.15
CA PRO A 30 -6.52 7.19 -10.17
C PRO A 30 -5.96 7.94 -11.40
N SER A 31 -5.05 7.28 -12.10
CA SER A 31 -4.48 7.77 -13.35
C SER A 31 -4.97 6.92 -14.51
N GLY A 32 -5.64 7.53 -15.49
CA GLY A 32 -6.01 6.89 -16.75
C GLY A 32 -7.16 5.88 -16.66
N THR A 33 -7.86 5.78 -15.52
CA THR A 33 -9.06 4.95 -15.34
C THR A 33 -10.05 5.66 -14.42
N ASP A 34 -11.35 5.48 -14.67
CA ASP A 34 -12.43 6.02 -13.84
C ASP A 34 -12.83 5.01 -12.76
N VAL A 35 -12.12 5.07 -11.63
CA VAL A 35 -12.40 4.27 -10.41
C VAL A 35 -12.44 5.20 -9.19
N PRO A 36 -13.07 4.80 -8.07
CA PRO A 36 -13.09 5.61 -6.87
C PRO A 36 -11.69 5.98 -6.37
N ALA A 37 -11.56 7.17 -5.80
CA ALA A 37 -10.33 7.59 -5.15
C ALA A 37 -10.02 6.74 -3.91
N ILE A 38 -8.74 6.60 -3.59
CA ILE A 38 -8.29 6.06 -2.31
C ILE A 38 -8.11 7.22 -1.34
N VAL A 39 -8.67 7.14 -0.14
CA VAL A 39 -8.56 8.18 0.90
C VAL A 39 -7.82 7.62 2.09
N VAL A 40 -6.79 8.31 2.57
CA VAL A 40 -5.99 7.85 3.72
C VAL A 40 -6.09 8.85 4.86
N GLU A 41 -6.48 8.37 6.04
CA GLU A 41 -6.65 9.18 7.24
C GLU A 41 -6.07 8.46 8.46
N GLY A 42 -4.91 8.91 8.96
CA GLY A 42 -4.24 8.25 10.08
C GLY A 42 -3.85 6.81 9.73
N ARG A 43 -4.56 5.81 10.28
CA ARG A 43 -4.43 4.38 9.96
C ARG A 43 -5.68 3.79 9.27
N GLY A 44 -6.64 4.65 8.97
CA GLY A 44 -7.82 4.33 8.19
C GLY A 44 -7.58 4.55 6.70
N ILE A 45 -8.34 3.82 5.89
CA ILE A 45 -8.29 3.92 4.43
C ILE A 45 -9.68 3.69 3.84
N GLY A 46 -10.11 4.62 2.99
CA GLY A 46 -11.25 4.45 2.09
C GLY A 46 -10.76 3.90 0.75
N ILE A 47 -11.26 2.75 0.33
CA ILE A 47 -10.84 2.02 -0.88
C ILE A 47 -11.97 1.10 -1.33
N ASP A 48 -12.16 0.91 -2.64
CA ASP A 48 -13.21 0.04 -3.21
C ASP A 48 -14.62 0.29 -2.67
N LEU A 49 -14.95 1.56 -2.39
CA LEU A 49 -16.21 1.98 -1.78
C LEU A 49 -16.44 1.40 -0.37
N LEU A 50 -15.37 1.00 0.32
CA LEU A 50 -15.34 0.59 1.71
C LEU A 50 -14.62 1.64 2.56
N ASP A 51 -15.09 1.82 3.80
CA ASP A 51 -14.36 2.56 4.83
C ASP A 51 -13.72 1.57 5.83
N CYS A 52 -12.39 1.51 5.84
CA CYS A 52 -11.61 0.62 6.70
C CYS A 52 -10.88 1.45 7.77
N PRO A 53 -11.43 1.63 8.98
CA PRO A 53 -10.88 2.56 9.99
C PRO A 53 -9.53 2.10 10.57
N LEU A 54 -9.26 0.79 10.56
CA LEU A 54 -8.04 0.19 11.10
C LEU A 54 -7.50 -0.86 10.14
N ALA A 55 -6.58 -0.42 9.28
CA ALA A 55 -5.91 -1.31 8.34
C ALA A 55 -4.41 -1.47 8.66
N ARG A 56 -3.88 -2.60 8.18
CA ARG A 56 -2.48 -2.98 8.26
C ARG A 56 -1.97 -3.16 6.84
N LEU A 57 -0.89 -2.46 6.52
CA LEU A 57 -0.19 -2.59 5.24
C LEU A 57 1.12 -3.31 5.48
N SER A 58 1.36 -4.42 4.78
CA SER A 58 2.60 -5.18 4.86
C SER A 58 2.85 -5.96 3.57
N GLY A 59 4.07 -5.89 3.04
CA GLY A 59 4.47 -6.69 1.87
C GLY A 59 3.60 -6.47 0.63
N GLY A 60 3.15 -5.24 0.39
CA GLY A 60 2.29 -4.91 -0.75
C GLY A 60 0.83 -5.38 -0.57
N ARG A 61 0.41 -5.69 0.67
CA ARG A 61 -0.94 -6.17 0.97
C ARG A 61 -1.59 -5.38 2.09
N LEU A 62 -2.81 -4.94 1.83
CA LEU A 62 -3.66 -4.22 2.78
C LEU A 62 -4.62 -5.22 3.42
N ARG A 63 -4.68 -5.22 4.75
CA ARG A 63 -5.62 -6.05 5.52
C ARG A 63 -6.37 -5.23 6.56
N ALA A 64 -7.67 -5.45 6.64
CA ALA A 64 -8.53 -4.94 7.69
C ALA A 64 -9.50 -6.05 8.10
N ASP A 65 -9.60 -6.29 9.40
CA ASP A 65 -10.56 -7.27 9.94
C ASP A 65 -12.00 -6.73 9.86
N ARG A 66 -12.14 -5.40 9.69
CA ARG A 66 -13.39 -4.67 9.68
C ARG A 66 -13.33 -3.47 8.72
N CYS A 67 -14.20 -3.48 7.72
CA CYS A 67 -14.55 -2.34 6.90
C CYS A 67 -16.06 -2.20 6.78
N TYR A 68 -16.51 -1.00 6.45
CA TYR A 68 -17.92 -0.69 6.30
C TYR A 68 -18.23 -0.44 4.83
N ALA A 69 -19.12 -1.27 4.27
CA ALA A 69 -19.68 -1.05 2.95
C ALA A 69 -20.81 -0.01 3.01
N ASN A 70 -21.13 0.55 1.84
CA ASN A 70 -22.36 1.33 1.67
C ASN A 70 -23.57 0.54 2.19
N GLY A 71 -24.38 1.16 3.05
CA GLY A 71 -25.50 0.51 3.73
C GLY A 71 -25.16 -0.10 5.10
N GLY A 72 -23.92 0.08 5.60
CA GLY A 72 -23.54 -0.22 6.98
C GLY A 72 -23.15 -1.67 7.26
N SER A 73 -23.03 -2.51 6.22
CA SER A 73 -22.57 -3.89 6.38
C SER A 73 -21.09 -3.92 6.77
N GLU A 74 -20.76 -4.78 7.73
CA GLU A 74 -19.39 -5.02 8.18
C GLU A 74 -18.78 -6.18 7.39
N VAL A 75 -17.63 -5.96 6.75
CA VAL A 75 -16.92 -6.98 5.97
C VAL A 75 -15.42 -6.98 6.28
N PRO A 76 -14.75 -8.14 6.38
CA PRO A 76 -13.28 -8.18 6.35
C PRO A 76 -12.79 -7.84 4.94
N TYR A 77 -11.57 -7.32 4.82
CA TYR A 77 -10.99 -6.90 3.55
C TYR A 77 -9.50 -7.20 3.48
N ASP A 78 -9.07 -7.82 2.38
CA ASP A 78 -7.69 -8.22 2.12
C ASP A 78 -7.39 -8.09 0.62
N THR A 79 -6.59 -7.10 0.24
CA THR A 79 -6.30 -6.75 -1.16
C THR A 79 -4.83 -6.39 -1.37
N ASP A 80 -4.38 -6.35 -2.63
CA ASP A 80 -3.09 -5.76 -2.95
C ASP A 80 -3.12 -4.24 -2.79
N LEU A 81 -2.05 -3.69 -2.21
CA LEU A 81 -1.81 -2.25 -2.18
C LEU A 81 -0.32 -2.04 -1.99
N THR A 82 0.32 -1.42 -2.95
CA THR A 82 1.75 -1.11 -2.89
C THR A 82 1.96 0.38 -2.81
N VAL A 83 2.78 0.82 -1.85
CA VAL A 83 3.28 2.19 -1.78
C VAL A 83 4.60 2.25 -2.56
N MET A 84 4.61 2.99 -3.66
CA MET A 84 5.80 3.20 -4.47
C MET A 84 6.76 4.22 -3.81
N PRO A 85 8.06 4.23 -4.18
CA PRO A 85 9.04 5.13 -3.58
C PRO A 85 8.73 6.64 -3.71
N ASP A 86 7.99 7.03 -4.74
CA ASP A 86 7.54 8.41 -4.98
C ASP A 86 6.24 8.77 -4.22
N GLY A 87 5.70 7.82 -3.45
CA GLY A 87 4.44 7.97 -2.72
C GLY A 87 3.19 7.62 -3.54
N THR A 88 3.32 7.24 -4.82
CA THR A 88 2.21 6.72 -5.62
C THR A 88 1.70 5.40 -5.03
N LEU A 89 0.39 5.17 -5.06
CA LEU A 89 -0.21 3.88 -4.69
C LEU A 89 -0.47 3.06 -5.94
N LEU A 90 -0.19 1.76 -5.88
CA LEU A 90 -0.56 0.79 -6.90
C LEU A 90 -1.53 -0.21 -6.28
N HIS A 91 -2.71 -0.35 -6.88
CA HIS A 91 -3.76 -1.25 -6.43
C HIS A 91 -4.51 -1.77 -7.67
N GLU A 92 -4.63 -3.08 -7.80
CA GLU A 92 -5.24 -3.77 -8.95
C GLU A 92 -4.68 -3.31 -10.32
N GLY A 93 -3.39 -2.94 -10.34
CA GLY A 93 -2.72 -2.42 -11.54
C GLY A 93 -3.01 -0.94 -11.85
N VAL A 94 -3.85 -0.26 -11.08
CA VAL A 94 -4.14 1.17 -11.22
C VAL A 94 -3.19 1.99 -10.34
N GLN A 95 -2.60 3.04 -10.93
CA GLN A 95 -1.78 4.00 -10.20
C GLN A 95 -2.62 5.14 -9.64
N PHE A 96 -2.49 5.40 -8.35
CA PHE A 96 -3.16 6.49 -7.66
C PHE A 96 -2.15 7.50 -7.13
N ARG A 97 -2.31 8.77 -7.51
CA ARG A 97 -1.42 9.86 -7.11
C ARG A 97 -2.10 10.75 -6.10
N ARG A 98 -1.37 11.10 -5.04
CA ARG A 98 -1.85 12.04 -4.03
C ARG A 98 -2.11 13.40 -4.66
N ARG A 99 -3.27 13.99 -4.36
CA ARG A 99 -3.59 15.37 -4.70
C ARG A 99 -3.39 16.27 -3.48
N ASP A 100 -2.90 17.47 -3.74
CA ASP A 100 -2.75 18.48 -2.68
C ASP A 100 -4.07 19.20 -2.38
N ARG A 101 -4.93 19.41 -3.39
CA ARG A 101 -6.26 20.04 -3.27
C ARG A 101 -7.21 19.62 -4.38
N GLY A 102 -8.52 19.69 -4.11
CA GLY A 102 -9.59 19.51 -5.08
C GLY A 102 -10.02 18.05 -5.30
N PRO A 103 -11.12 17.82 -6.03
CA PRO A 103 -11.58 16.48 -6.39
C PRO A 103 -10.66 15.83 -7.44
N CYS A 104 -10.81 14.51 -7.61
CA CYS A 104 -10.25 13.83 -8.77
C CYS A 104 -10.95 14.34 -10.03
N SER A 105 -10.15 14.76 -11.01
CA SER A 105 -10.55 15.44 -12.24
C SER A 105 -10.43 14.55 -13.45
#